data_AF-A0A7S4MN40-F1
#
_entry.id   AF-A0A7S4MN40-F1
#
_cell.length_a   1.000
_cell.length_b   1.000
_cell.length_c   1.000
_cell.angle_alpha   90.00
_cell.angle_beta   90.00
_cell.angle_gamma   90.00
#
_symmetry.space_group_name_H-M   'P 1'
#
loop_
_entity.id
_entity.type
_entity.pdbx_description
1 polymer ?
#
loop_
_entity_poly.entity_id
_entity_poly.type
_entity_poly.pdbx_seq_one_letter_code
_entity_poly.pdbx_strand_id
1 'polypeptide(L)'
;MLTDVTINTMESQGLINFNFRGCPIHNKVIMQSHCLKEAFDELDWSSTFVNFVLSPDEPFFRLQTAGNLGSCQVDYPKDSDEVFESFECSQTQSNFYKLSVIQPTVKALAVASKTQVRVNQRGVLSMQHMVTDTKQMSTCFIDFFILPSEDGDSDEEMLE
;
A
#
# COMPACT_ATOMS: atom_id res chain seq x y z
N MET A 1 17.14 -23.55 31.19
CA MET A 1 18.25 -23.02 30.39
C MET A 1 18.10 -21.51 30.43
N LEU A 2 19.07 -20.78 30.97
CA LEU A 2 19.05 -19.32 31.04
C LEU A 2 19.73 -18.78 29.77
N THR A 3 19.15 -17.76 29.14
CA THR A 3 19.76 -17.10 27.97
C THR A 3 20.04 -15.65 28.32
N ASP A 4 21.33 -15.30 28.41
CA ASP A 4 21.78 -13.93 28.62
C ASP A 4 22.08 -13.27 27.26
N VAL A 5 21.40 -12.15 26.98
CA VAL A 5 21.55 -11.39 25.73
C VAL A 5 21.96 -9.96 26.07
N THR A 6 23.05 -9.48 25.46
CA THR A 6 23.49 -8.07 25.54
C THR A 6 23.31 -7.41 24.18
N ILE A 7 22.55 -6.32 24.13
CA ILE A 7 22.30 -5.52 22.91
C ILE A 7 22.97 -4.16 23.09
N ASN A 8 23.93 -3.84 22.23
CA ASN A 8 24.56 -2.53 22.21
C ASN A 8 23.71 -1.53 21.41
N THR A 9 23.52 -0.33 21.93
CA THR A 9 22.74 0.74 21.28
C THR A 9 23.65 1.73 20.56
N MET A 10 23.08 2.48 19.62
CA MET A 10 23.75 3.55 18.88
C MET A 10 22.92 4.83 18.95
N GLU A 11 23.54 5.97 18.68
CA GLU A 11 22.83 7.25 18.58
C GLU A 11 21.90 7.25 17.37
N SER A 12 20.64 7.63 17.59
CA SER A 12 19.62 7.65 16.54
C SER A 12 19.77 8.86 15.64
N GLN A 13 19.70 8.65 14.32
CA GLN A 13 19.46 9.74 13.38
C GLN A 13 17.99 10.18 13.47
N GLY A 14 17.72 11.46 13.18
CA GLY A 14 16.37 12.01 13.20
C GLY A 14 15.43 11.28 12.22
N LEU A 15 14.18 11.10 12.64
CA LEU A 15 13.15 10.46 11.80
C LEU A 15 12.65 11.44 10.73
N ILE A 16 12.46 10.93 9.52
CA ILE A 16 11.78 11.68 8.46
C ILE A 16 10.30 11.80 8.82
N ASN A 17 9.80 13.02 8.94
CA ASN A 17 8.37 13.28 9.13
C ASN A 17 7.73 13.71 7.81
N PHE A 18 6.97 12.81 7.19
CA PHE A 18 6.25 13.09 5.95
C PHE A 18 5.09 14.11 6.13
N ASN A 19 4.71 14.40 7.37
CA ASN A 19 3.54 15.22 7.72
C ASN A 19 2.29 14.79 6.93
N PHE A 20 2.03 13.48 6.85
CA PHE A 20 0.97 12.88 6.02
C PHE A 20 -0.40 13.53 6.25
N ARG A 21 -0.75 13.76 7.52
CA ARG A 21 -2.01 14.38 7.97
C ARG A 21 -2.04 15.91 7.84
N GLY A 22 -0.92 16.53 7.46
CA GLY A 22 -0.86 17.95 7.13
C GLY A 22 -1.53 18.29 5.81
N CYS A 23 -1.92 17.28 5.02
CA CYS A 23 -2.71 17.44 3.80
C CYS A 23 -4.03 16.68 3.92
N PRO A 24 -5.10 17.14 3.24
CA PRO A 24 -6.36 16.42 3.15
C PRO A 24 -6.16 14.98 2.64
N ILE A 25 -6.96 14.07 3.18
CA ILE A 25 -7.02 12.66 2.75
C ILE A 25 -8.34 12.50 2.01
N HIS A 26 -8.29 12.39 0.68
CA HIS A 26 -9.47 12.29 -0.17
C HIS A 26 -9.94 10.85 -0.35
N ASN A 27 -9.01 9.89 -0.26
CA ASN A 27 -9.25 8.49 -0.53
C ASN A 27 -8.74 7.61 0.60
N LYS A 28 -9.63 6.75 1.08
CA LYS A 28 -9.38 5.81 2.16
C LYS A 28 -10.18 4.53 1.89
N VAL A 29 -9.52 3.39 1.96
CA VAL A 29 -10.16 2.09 1.94
C VAL A 29 -9.65 1.24 3.11
N ILE A 30 -10.51 0.38 3.64
CA ILE A 30 -10.14 -0.69 4.57
C ILE A 30 -10.58 -1.98 3.90
N MET A 31 -9.65 -2.89 3.72
CA MET A 31 -9.86 -4.15 3.01
C MET A 31 -9.23 -5.33 3.75
N GLN A 32 -9.67 -6.54 3.42
CA GLN A 32 -9.03 -7.76 3.88
C GLN A 32 -7.60 -7.82 3.33
N SER A 33 -6.61 -8.06 4.21
CA SER A 33 -5.21 -8.03 3.79
C SER A 33 -4.85 -9.12 2.78
N HIS A 34 -5.54 -10.27 2.82
CA HIS A 34 -5.28 -11.37 1.89
C HIS A 34 -5.63 -10.99 0.45
N CYS A 35 -6.74 -10.28 0.20
CA CYS A 35 -7.11 -9.82 -1.15
C CYS A 35 -6.04 -8.92 -1.75
N LEU A 36 -5.48 -8.00 -0.95
CA LEU A 36 -4.40 -7.11 -1.42
C LEU A 36 -3.10 -7.89 -1.66
N LYS A 37 -2.81 -8.89 -0.82
CA LYS A 37 -1.65 -9.76 -1.00
C LYS A 37 -1.74 -10.55 -2.30
N GLU A 38 -2.91 -11.12 -2.61
CA GLU A 38 -3.15 -11.89 -3.84
C GLU A 38 -2.88 -11.03 -5.08
N ALA A 39 -3.36 -9.77 -5.11
CA ALA A 39 -3.01 -8.88 -6.21
C ALA A 39 -1.51 -8.67 -6.35
N PHE A 40 -0.78 -8.45 -5.24
CA PHE A 40 0.67 -8.33 -5.29
C PHE A 40 1.39 -9.61 -5.73
N ASP A 41 0.80 -10.78 -5.53
CA ASP A 41 1.33 -12.04 -6.06
C ASP A 41 1.09 -12.17 -7.58
N GLU A 42 0.06 -11.52 -8.12
CA GLU A 42 -0.28 -11.49 -9.55
C GLU A 42 0.45 -10.41 -10.36
N LEU A 43 0.88 -9.32 -9.71
CA LEU A 43 1.57 -8.21 -10.38
C LEU A 43 2.94 -8.62 -10.94
N ASP A 44 3.32 -8.00 -12.06
CA ASP A 44 4.65 -8.16 -12.64
C ASP A 44 5.71 -7.35 -11.85
N TRP A 45 6.48 -8.05 -11.03
CA TRP A 45 7.60 -7.51 -10.24
C TRP A 45 8.83 -7.13 -11.08
N SER A 46 8.85 -7.40 -12.39
CA SER A 46 9.87 -6.87 -13.30
C SER A 46 9.66 -5.38 -13.63
N SER A 47 8.45 -4.85 -13.36
CA SER A 47 8.17 -3.42 -13.51
C SER A 47 8.93 -2.59 -12.46
N THR A 48 9.22 -1.34 -12.79
CA THR A 48 9.83 -0.37 -11.87
C THR A 48 8.80 0.19 -10.89
N PHE A 49 7.57 0.39 -11.36
CA PHE A 49 6.52 1.09 -10.65
C PHE A 49 5.24 0.25 -10.55
N VAL A 50 4.47 0.51 -9.50
CA VAL A 50 3.08 0.11 -9.39
C VAL A 50 2.23 1.36 -9.31
N ASN A 51 1.22 1.45 -10.16
CA ASN A 51 0.20 2.47 -10.10
C ASN A 51 -0.91 2.04 -9.14
N PHE A 52 -1.27 2.92 -8.21
CA PHE A 52 -2.49 2.80 -7.41
C PHE A 52 -3.50 3.82 -7.91
N VAL A 53 -4.65 3.33 -8.35
CA VAL A 53 -5.80 4.16 -8.71
C VAL A 53 -6.87 4.00 -7.66
N LEU A 54 -7.26 5.08 -7.00
CA LEU A 54 -8.37 5.15 -6.06
C LEU A 54 -9.38 6.19 -6.56
N SER A 55 -10.65 5.81 -6.67
CA SER A 55 -11.68 6.61 -7.33
C SER A 55 -13.06 6.39 -6.70
N PRO A 56 -13.93 7.41 -6.65
CA PRO A 56 -15.35 7.23 -6.35
C PRO A 56 -16.10 6.47 -7.47
N ASP A 57 -15.55 6.46 -8.69
CA ASP A 57 -16.11 5.84 -9.90
C ASP A 57 -15.32 4.58 -10.30
N GLU A 58 -15.91 3.72 -11.13
CA GLU A 58 -15.24 2.52 -11.67
C GLU A 58 -13.85 2.85 -12.27
N PRO A 59 -12.81 2.02 -12.03
CA PRO A 59 -12.83 0.71 -11.37
C PRO A 59 -12.74 0.76 -9.83
N PHE A 60 -12.93 1.93 -9.21
CA PHE A 60 -12.87 2.17 -7.76
C PHE A 60 -11.49 2.04 -7.13
N PHE A 61 -10.94 0.82 -7.04
CA PHE A 61 -9.57 0.60 -6.61
C PHE A 61 -8.87 -0.34 -7.59
N ARG A 62 -7.78 0.12 -8.20
CA ARG A 62 -6.97 -0.64 -9.15
C ARG A 62 -5.50 -0.59 -8.77
N LEU A 63 -4.84 -1.73 -8.92
CA LEU A 63 -3.39 -1.83 -8.96
C LEU A 63 -2.95 -2.19 -10.37
N GLN A 64 -1.92 -1.53 -10.89
CA GLN A 64 -1.41 -1.78 -12.22
C GLN A 64 0.11 -1.74 -12.25
N THR A 65 0.72 -2.65 -12.99
CA THR A 65 2.14 -2.63 -13.33
C THR A 65 2.32 -2.76 -14.83
N ALA A 66 3.40 -2.19 -15.36
CA ALA A 66 3.81 -2.35 -16.75
C ALA A 66 5.25 -2.86 -16.75
N GLY A 67 5.44 -4.15 -16.98
CA GLY A 67 6.74 -4.80 -16.97
C GLY A 67 7.18 -5.22 -18.37
N ASN A 68 8.27 -5.99 -18.43
CA ASN A 68 8.91 -6.34 -19.71
C ASN A 68 8.03 -7.24 -20.61
N LEU A 69 7.09 -7.97 -20.01
CA LEU A 69 6.24 -8.94 -20.69
C LEU A 69 4.83 -8.42 -20.97
N GLY A 70 4.54 -7.16 -20.60
CA GLY A 70 3.24 -6.52 -20.76
C GLY A 70 2.75 -5.87 -19.47
N SER A 71 1.50 -5.42 -19.49
CA SER A 71 0.83 -4.81 -18.34
C SER A 71 0.00 -5.83 -17.56
N CYS A 72 0.08 -5.78 -16.24
CA CYS A 72 -0.81 -6.49 -15.32
C CYS A 72 -1.68 -5.47 -14.60
N GLN A 73 -2.97 -5.78 -14.42
CA GLN A 73 -3.86 -4.95 -13.61
C GLN A 73 -4.79 -5.83 -12.78
N VAL A 74 -5.12 -5.37 -11.57
CA VAL A 74 -6.08 -6.00 -10.66
C VAL A 74 -7.06 -4.95 -10.20
N ASP A 75 -8.35 -5.23 -10.40
CA ASP A 75 -9.46 -4.31 -10.13
C ASP A 75 -10.32 -4.83 -8.97
N TYR A 76 -10.64 -3.94 -8.05
CA TYR A 76 -11.51 -4.23 -6.91
C TYR A 76 -12.80 -3.41 -7.00
N PRO A 77 -13.92 -4.03 -7.38
CA PRO A 77 -15.21 -3.35 -7.40
C PRO A 77 -15.62 -2.95 -5.97
N LYS A 78 -16.20 -1.76 -5.82
CA LYS A 78 -16.59 -1.19 -4.52
C LYS A 78 -17.55 -2.07 -3.71
N ASP A 79 -18.45 -2.77 -4.38
CA ASP A 79 -19.54 -3.53 -3.76
C ASP A 79 -19.13 -4.96 -3.34
N SER A 80 -17.83 -5.25 -3.30
CA SER A 80 -17.32 -6.53 -2.83
C SER A 80 -17.20 -6.53 -1.30
N ASP A 81 -18.26 -7.02 -0.63
CA ASP A 81 -18.29 -7.19 0.84
C ASP A 81 -17.19 -8.14 1.37
N GLU A 82 -16.71 -9.05 0.52
CA GLU A 82 -15.60 -9.95 0.86
C GLU A 82 -14.24 -9.23 0.85
N VAL A 83 -14.10 -8.16 0.06
CA VAL A 83 -12.87 -7.38 -0.08
C VAL A 83 -12.85 -6.19 0.88
N PHE A 84 -13.88 -5.34 0.85
CA PHE A 84 -13.89 -4.06 1.55
C PHE A 84 -14.74 -4.08 2.82
N GLU A 85 -14.19 -3.57 3.91
CA GLU A 85 -14.93 -3.21 5.12
C GLU A 85 -15.39 -1.75 5.10
N SER A 86 -14.60 -0.87 4.45
CA SER A 86 -15.00 0.51 4.23
C SER A 86 -14.38 1.03 2.94
N PHE A 87 -15.16 1.75 2.14
CA PHE A 87 -14.70 2.40 0.93
C PHE A 87 -15.12 3.88 0.94
N GLU A 88 -14.15 4.77 1.18
CA GLU A 88 -14.33 6.21 1.31
C GLU A 88 -13.41 6.93 0.31
N CYS A 89 -13.84 7.03 -0.95
CA CYS A 89 -13.16 7.81 -1.98
C CYS A 89 -14.03 8.98 -2.43
N SER A 90 -13.44 10.16 -2.51
CA SER A 90 -14.13 11.40 -2.91
C SER A 90 -13.53 12.06 -4.15
N GLN A 91 -12.38 11.57 -4.62
CA GLN A 91 -11.68 12.10 -5.79
C GLN A 91 -10.89 10.98 -6.47
N THR A 92 -10.88 10.94 -7.80
CA THR A 92 -9.98 10.04 -8.53
C THR A 92 -8.52 10.49 -8.36
N GLN A 93 -7.67 9.60 -7.86
CA GLN A 93 -6.23 9.77 -7.78
C GLN A 93 -5.52 8.55 -8.36
N SER A 94 -4.56 8.79 -9.25
CA SER A 94 -3.64 7.80 -9.82
C SER A 94 -2.24 8.21 -9.38
N ASN A 95 -1.48 7.32 -8.76
CA ASN A 95 -0.13 7.62 -8.28
C ASN A 95 0.77 6.41 -8.44
N PHE A 96 1.98 6.64 -8.95
CA PHE A 96 2.99 5.62 -9.13
C PHE A 96 3.92 5.54 -7.93
N TYR A 97 4.27 4.32 -7.52
CA TYR A 97 5.22 4.06 -6.44
C TYR A 97 6.26 3.05 -6.90
N LYS A 98 7.51 3.23 -6.49
CA LYS A 98 8.58 2.27 -6.79
C LYS A 98 8.26 0.92 -6.14
N LEU A 99 8.21 -0.14 -6.95
CA LEU A 99 7.91 -1.49 -6.47
C LEU A 99 8.92 -1.96 -5.41
N SER A 100 10.20 -1.57 -5.56
CA SER A 100 11.25 -1.83 -4.58
C SER A 100 10.99 -1.22 -3.20
N VAL A 101 10.24 -0.12 -3.13
CA VAL A 101 9.84 0.56 -1.88
C VAL A 101 8.54 -0.02 -1.32
N ILE A 102 7.66 -0.53 -2.17
CA ILE A 102 6.41 -1.21 -1.78
C ILE A 102 6.70 -2.62 -1.25
N GLN A 103 7.72 -3.32 -1.75
CA GLN A 103 8.01 -4.72 -1.41
C GLN A 103 8.00 -5.05 0.10
N PRO A 104 8.54 -4.22 1.01
CA PRO A 104 8.47 -4.50 2.45
C PRO A 104 7.04 -4.46 3.02
N THR A 105 6.13 -3.65 2.46
CA THR A 105 4.73 -3.57 2.92
C THR A 105 3.99 -4.87 2.59
N VAL A 106 4.26 -5.45 1.42
CA VAL A 106 3.68 -6.73 0.99
C VAL A 106 4.03 -7.87 1.94
N LYS A 107 5.23 -7.87 2.52
CA LYS A 107 5.62 -8.89 3.52
C LYS A 107 4.76 -8.80 4.78
N ALA A 108 4.35 -7.59 5.18
CA ALA A 108 3.49 -7.38 6.34
C ALA A 108 2.04 -7.80 6.07
N LEU A 109 1.58 -7.77 4.81
CA LEU A 109 0.24 -8.26 4.45
C LEU A 109 0.03 -9.73 4.81
N ALA A 110 1.07 -10.56 4.73
CA ALA A 110 0.99 -11.99 5.00
C ALA A 110 0.63 -12.34 6.45
N VAL A 111 0.86 -11.43 7.39
CA VAL A 111 0.55 -11.60 8.83
C VAL A 111 -0.59 -10.69 9.29
N ALA A 112 -1.07 -9.81 8.43
CA ALA A 112 -2.11 -8.86 8.75
C ALA A 112 -3.50 -9.46 8.49
N SER A 113 -4.48 -9.11 9.32
CA SER A 113 -5.89 -9.46 9.10
C SER A 113 -6.56 -8.43 8.18
N LYS A 114 -6.34 -7.14 8.46
CA LYS A 114 -6.93 -6.01 7.73
C LYS A 114 -5.87 -5.00 7.34
N THR A 115 -6.08 -4.33 6.22
CA THR A 115 -5.22 -3.26 5.73
C THR A 115 -6.03 -2.02 5.39
N GLN A 116 -5.59 -0.89 5.93
CA GLN A 116 -6.07 0.41 5.52
C GLN A 116 -5.10 1.03 4.51
N VAL A 117 -5.63 1.46 3.37
CA VAL A 117 -4.91 2.23 2.35
C VAL A 117 -5.46 3.64 2.32
N ARG A 118 -4.59 4.64 2.42
CA ARG A 118 -4.96 6.06 2.33
C ARG A 118 -4.02 6.78 1.39
N VAL A 119 -4.57 7.69 0.60
CA VAL A 119 -3.79 8.61 -0.22
C VAL A 119 -4.20 10.03 0.13
N ASN A 120 -3.20 10.87 0.42
CA ASN A 120 -3.44 12.29 0.67
C ASN A 120 -3.41 13.10 -0.63
N GLN A 121 -3.75 14.38 -0.55
CA GLN A 121 -3.79 15.29 -1.71
C GLN A 121 -2.46 15.36 -2.49
N ARG A 122 -1.32 15.08 -1.83
CA ARG A 122 0.01 15.09 -2.46
C ARG A 122 0.42 13.76 -3.08
N GLY A 123 -0.46 12.75 -3.06
CA GLY A 123 -0.12 11.42 -3.54
C GLY A 123 0.75 10.60 -2.58
N VAL A 124 0.96 11.06 -1.33
CA VAL A 124 1.64 10.21 -0.35
C VAL A 124 0.71 9.06 0.01
N LEU A 125 1.23 7.85 -0.03
CA LEU A 125 0.54 6.63 0.34
C LEU A 125 0.79 6.31 1.81
N SER A 126 -0.27 5.96 2.52
CA SER A 126 -0.21 5.36 3.85
C SER A 126 -0.87 3.98 3.81
N MET A 127 -0.10 2.94 4.13
CA MET A 127 -0.60 1.58 4.33
C MET A 127 -0.46 1.22 5.80
N GLN A 128 -1.58 0.95 6.46
CA GLN A 128 -1.62 0.52 7.85
C GLN A 128 -2.14 -0.91 7.93
N HIS A 129 -1.32 -1.81 8.44
CA HIS A 129 -1.66 -3.23 8.58
C HIS A 129 -2.01 -3.56 10.02
N MET A 130 -3.21 -4.09 10.24
CA MET A 130 -3.63 -4.63 11.53
C MET A 130 -3.14 -6.08 11.65
N VAL A 131 -2.30 -6.34 12.64
CA VAL A 131 -1.77 -7.68 12.97
C VAL A 131 -2.37 -8.11 14.30
N THR A 132 -3.01 -9.27 14.34
CA THR A 132 -3.63 -9.80 15.55
C THR A 132 -2.86 -11.02 16.04
N ASP A 133 -2.39 -10.98 17.28
CA ASP A 133 -1.83 -12.17 17.93
C ASP A 133 -2.97 -13.03 18.47
N THR A 134 -3.19 -14.18 17.83
CA THR A 134 -4.24 -15.13 18.20
C THR A 134 -3.98 -15.81 19.55
N LYS A 135 -2.73 -15.83 20.04
CA LYS A 135 -2.37 -16.44 21.33
C LYS A 135 -2.52 -15.47 22.48
N GLN A 136 -2.24 -14.19 22.26
CA GLN A 136 -2.26 -13.16 23.31
C GLN A 136 -3.49 -12.24 23.25
N MET A 137 -4.38 -12.43 22.26
CA MET A 137 -5.54 -11.55 22.00
C MET A 137 -5.16 -10.07 21.90
N SER A 138 -3.93 -9.78 21.45
CA SER A 138 -3.43 -8.41 21.28
C SER A 138 -3.49 -8.00 19.82
N THR A 139 -3.69 -6.71 19.57
CA THR A 139 -3.69 -6.14 18.22
C THR A 139 -2.58 -5.11 18.11
N CYS A 140 -1.77 -5.24 17.07
CA CYS A 140 -0.68 -4.34 16.73
C CYS A 140 -0.92 -3.75 15.34
N PHE A 141 -0.30 -2.60 15.08
CA PHE A 141 -0.38 -1.94 13.78
C PHE A 141 1.02 -1.69 13.23
N ILE A 142 1.17 -1.86 11.92
CA ILE A 142 2.39 -1.52 11.17
C ILE A 142 2.02 -0.44 10.16
N ASP A 143 2.65 0.73 10.28
CA ASP A 143 2.41 1.88 9.40
C ASP A 143 3.56 2.04 8.41
N PHE A 144 3.20 2.10 7.12
CA PHE A 144 4.11 2.45 6.03
C PHE A 144 3.67 3.77 5.40
N PHE A 145 4.65 4.63 5.12
CA PHE A 145 4.46 5.88 4.38
C PHE A 145 5.39 5.89 3.18
N ILE A 146 4.82 6.12 1.99
CA ILE A 146 5.54 6.00 0.72
C ILE A 146 5.25 7.24 -0.11
N LEU A 147 6.32 7.85 -0.62
CA LEU A 147 6.23 9.00 -1.51
C LEU A 147 5.90 8.54 -2.93
N PRO A 148 5.06 9.27 -3.67
CA PRO A 148 4.82 9.00 -5.08
C PRO A 148 6.10 9.26 -5.88
N SER A 149 6.22 8.59 -7.02
CA SER A 149 7.28 8.81 -8.00
C SER A 149 6.76 9.66 -9.14
N GLU A 150 7.50 10.73 -9.49
CA GLU A 150 7.18 11.59 -10.63
C GLU A 150 7.50 10.89 -11.97
N ASP A 151 8.47 9.97 -11.96
CA ASP A 151 8.92 9.22 -13.14
C ASP A 151 7.92 8.17 -13.67
N GLY A 152 6.85 7.87 -12.93
CA GLY A 152 5.92 6.81 -13.30
C GLY A 152 4.90 7.21 -14.38
N ASP A 153 4.56 8.50 -14.46
CA ASP A 153 3.63 9.04 -15.46
C ASP A 153 4.23 9.02 -16.88
N SER A 154 5.56 9.13 -17.00
CA SER A 154 6.23 9.25 -18.31
C SER A 154 6.26 7.97 -19.14
N ASP A 155 5.98 6.81 -18.53
CA ASP A 155 5.98 5.52 -19.22
C ASP A 155 4.64 5.26 -19.97
N GLU A 156 3.56 6.02 -19.70
CA GLU A 156 2.28 5.92 -20.42
C GLU A 156 2.26 6.72 -21.74
N GLU A 157 3.06 7.79 -21.88
CA GLU A 157 3.11 8.62 -23.11
C GLU A 157 3.80 7.94 -24.32
N MET A 158 4.34 6.72 -24.17
CA MET A 158 4.97 5.99 -25.29
C MET A 158 4.04 4.96 -25.97
N LEU A 159 2.75 4.91 -25.62
CA LEU A 159 1.79 3.93 -26.16
C LEU A 159 0.61 4.51 -26.94
N GLU A 160 0.65 5.79 -27.34
CA GLU A 160 -0.27 6.37 -28.34
C GLU A 160 0.32 6.42 -29.77
#